data_AF-A0A1F7WRL2-F1
#
_entry.id   AF-A0A1F7WRL2-F1
#
_cell.length_a   1.000
_cell.length_b   1.000
_cell.length_c   1.000
_cell.angle_alpha   90.00
_cell.angle_beta   90.00
_cell.angle_gamma   90.00
#
_symmetry.space_group_name_H-M   'P 1'
#
loop_
_entity.id
_entity.type
_entity.pdbx_description
1 polymer ?
#
loop_
_entity_poly.entity_id
_entity_poly.type
_entity_poly.pdbx_seq_one_letter_code
_entity_poly.pdbx_strand_id
1 'polypeptide(L)'
;MEVDLPKQIKVKVSQNKKGGVFLAELPDYDVFTEADTFSGLIFMVNDLIYTFFDVPKKLRGKIWYSPPLKTNLELNLPMNPILFSILTFPKANSNLNDVL
;
A
#
# COMPACT_ATOMS: atom_id res chain seq x y z
N MET A 1 7.09 20.81 7.55
CA MET A 1 7.54 19.58 6.86
C MET A 1 6.36 19.05 6.09
N GLU A 2 6.33 19.42 4.82
CA GLU A 2 5.51 18.78 3.80
C GLU A 2 6.22 17.49 3.42
N VAL A 3 5.51 16.37 3.36
CA VAL A 3 6.07 15.09 2.94
C VAL A 3 5.72 14.93 1.48
N ASP A 4 6.72 14.90 0.61
CA ASP A 4 6.50 14.72 -0.82
C ASP A 4 6.33 13.22 -1.10
N LEU A 5 5.08 12.80 -1.17
CA LEU A 5 4.69 11.41 -1.42
C LEU A 5 4.10 11.27 -2.81
N PRO A 6 4.53 10.27 -3.59
CA PRO A 6 3.98 10.04 -4.91
C PRO A 6 2.51 9.64 -4.80
N LYS A 7 1.65 10.17 -5.67
CA LYS A 7 0.21 9.82 -5.68
C LYS A 7 -0.03 8.34 -5.98
N GLN A 8 0.89 7.72 -6.71
CA GLN A 8 0.83 6.31 -7.10
C GLN A 8 2.20 5.67 -6.99
N ILE A 9 2.23 4.40 -6.59
CA ILE A 9 3.44 3.59 -6.51
C ILE A 9 3.19 2.28 -7.25
N LYS A 10 4.12 1.87 -8.11
CA LYS A 10 4.10 0.55 -8.74
C LYS A 10 4.49 -0.50 -7.70
N VAL A 11 3.72 -1.57 -7.63
CA VAL A 11 3.97 -2.72 -6.75
C VAL A 11 3.82 -4.00 -7.56
N LYS A 12 4.89 -4.78 -7.69
CA LYS A 12 4.80 -6.14 -8.25
C LYS A 12 4.53 -7.10 -7.10
N VAL A 13 3.43 -7.83 -7.19
CA VAL A 13 3.07 -8.86 -6.20
C VAL A 13 3.33 -10.22 -6.82
N SER A 14 4.05 -11.07 -6.09
CA SER A 14 4.24 -12.48 -6.43
C SER A 14 3.96 -13.36 -5.20
N GLN A 15 3.68 -14.64 -5.44
CA GLN A 15 3.58 -15.64 -4.38
C GLN A 15 4.67 -16.68 -4.59
N ASN A 16 5.28 -17.15 -3.50
CA ASN A 16 6.26 -18.23 -3.59
C ASN A 16 5.62 -19.49 -4.23
N LYS A 17 6.42 -20.27 -4.95
CA LYS A 17 5.97 -21.49 -5.68
C LYS A 17 5.48 -22.63 -4.78
N LYS A 18 5.86 -22.63 -3.50
CA LYS A 18 5.46 -23.64 -2.49
C LYS A 18 4.17 -23.24 -1.75
N GLY A 19 3.62 -22.06 -2.05
CA GLY A 19 2.55 -21.44 -1.27
C GLY A 19 3.08 -20.89 0.07
N GLY A 20 2.40 -19.88 0.60
CA GLY A 20 2.58 -19.46 1.99
C GLY A 20 3.38 -18.18 2.25
N VAL A 21 4.07 -17.62 1.25
CA VAL A 21 4.67 -16.27 1.37
C VAL A 21 4.33 -15.46 0.13
N PHE A 22 3.87 -14.23 0.36
CA PHE A 22 3.67 -13.21 -0.64
C PHE A 22 4.86 -12.25 -0.61
N LEU A 23 5.32 -11.84 -1.78
CA LEU A 23 6.38 -10.87 -1.97
C LEU A 23 5.82 -9.65 -2.71
N ALA A 24 6.17 -8.46 -2.26
CA ALA A 24 5.87 -7.20 -2.92
C ALA A 24 7.16 -6.44 -3.20
N GLU A 25 7.39 -6.12 -4.47
CA GLU A 25 8.52 -5.28 -4.91
C GLU A 25 7.98 -3.91 -5.34
N LEU A 26 8.70 -2.85 -4.97
CA LEU A 26 8.50 -1.50 -5.47
C LEU A 26 9.62 -1.22 -6.50
N PRO A 27 9.43 -1.57 -7.78
CA PRO A 27 10.53 -1.64 -8.75
C PRO A 27 11.18 -0.29 -9.07
N ASP A 28 10.45 0.82 -8.93
CA ASP A 28 10.99 2.16 -9.17
C ASP A 28 11.98 2.60 -8.06
N TYR A 29 12.03 1.87 -6.93
CA TYR A 29 12.82 2.19 -5.74
C TYR A 29 13.79 1.07 -5.31
N ASP A 30 13.80 -0.07 -6.02
CA ASP A 30 14.63 -1.24 -5.73
C ASP A 30 14.52 -1.75 -4.27
N VAL A 31 13.29 -1.73 -3.74
CA VAL A 31 12.98 -2.24 -2.39
C VAL A 31 11.84 -3.25 -2.44
N PHE A 32 11.83 -4.17 -1.47
CA PHE A 32 10.82 -5.22 -1.38
C PHE A 32 10.44 -5.53 0.07
N THR A 33 9.32 -6.21 0.24
CA THR A 33 8.84 -6.73 1.52
C THR A 33 8.00 -7.98 1.32
N GLU A 34 7.78 -8.75 2.37
CA GLU A 34 7.07 -10.02 2.31
C GLU A 34 6.11 -10.20 3.49
N ALA A 35 5.13 -11.08 3.31
CA ALA A 35 4.20 -11.46 4.36
C ALA A 35 3.58 -12.84 4.08
N ASP A 36 3.10 -13.51 5.13
CA ASP A 36 2.47 -14.84 5.01
C ASP A 36 1.07 -14.79 4.39
N THR A 37 0.44 -13.61 4.39
CA THR A 37 -0.91 -13.39 3.86
C THR A 37 -0.94 -12.17 2.96
N PHE A 38 -1.86 -12.15 1.98
CA PHE A 38 -2.00 -11.01 1.10
C PHE A 38 -2.43 -9.73 1.84
N SER A 39 -3.34 -9.84 2.82
CA SER A 39 -3.71 -8.70 3.67
C SER A 39 -2.51 -8.19 4.46
N GLY A 40 -1.72 -9.08 5.06
CA GLY A 40 -0.45 -8.77 5.71
C GLY A 40 0.52 -8.05 4.77
N LEU A 41 0.59 -8.48 3.51
CA LEU A 41 1.46 -7.85 2.50
C LEU A 41 1.11 -6.38 2.28
N ILE A 42 -0.17 -6.02 2.25
CA ILE A 42 -0.60 -4.62 2.09
C ILE A 42 -0.11 -3.78 3.28
N PHE A 43 -0.17 -4.30 4.51
CA PHE A 43 0.40 -3.63 5.68
C PHE A 43 1.91 -3.44 5.55
N MET A 44 2.61 -4.49 5.15
CA MET A 44 4.06 -4.46 4.98
C MET A 44 4.52 -3.50 3.87
N VAL A 45 3.78 -3.42 2.76
CA VAL A 45 4.02 -2.43 1.69
C VAL A 45 3.90 -1.01 2.22
N ASN A 46 2.89 -0.72 3.04
CA ASN A 46 2.72 0.60 3.64
C ASN A 46 3.84 0.93 4.64
N ASP A 47 4.25 -0.03 5.47
CA ASP A 47 5.37 0.16 6.40
C ASP A 47 6.70 0.43 5.65
N LEU A 48 6.94 -0.30 4.56
CA LEU A 48 8.06 -0.07 3.65
C LEU A 48 8.03 1.34 3.06
N ILE A 49 6.89 1.80 2.55
CA ILE A 49 6.72 3.17 2.02
C ILE A 49 6.97 4.21 3.12
N TYR A 50 6.43 4.02 4.32
CA TYR A 50 6.65 4.96 5.42
C TYR A 50 8.11 5.06 5.85
N THR A 51 8.82 3.94 5.76
CA THR A 51 10.24 3.88 6.10
C THR A 51 11.09 4.49 5.00
N PHE A 52 10.83 4.16 3.74
CA PHE A 52 11.59 4.67 2.59
C PHE A 52 11.46 6.18 2.40
N PHE A 53 10.26 6.74 2.61
CA PHE A 53 9.99 8.18 2.46
C PHE A 53 10.06 8.95 3.78
N ASP A 54 10.58 8.35 4.86
CA ASP A 54 10.68 8.98 6.19
C ASP A 54 9.36 9.62 6.67
N VAL A 55 8.23 8.95 6.42
CA VAL A 55 6.90 9.48 6.74
C VAL A 55 6.77 9.68 8.26
N PRO A 56 6.50 10.92 8.72
CA PRO A 56 6.36 11.22 10.14
C PRO A 56 5.26 10.38 10.80
N LYS A 57 5.53 9.87 12.02
CA LYS A 57 4.59 9.04 12.78
C LYS A 57 3.18 9.63 12.89
N LYS A 58 3.05 10.96 12.99
CA LYS A 58 1.75 11.68 13.06
C LYS A 58 0.89 11.61 11.78
N LEU A 59 1.48 11.19 10.66
CA LEU A 59 0.83 11.01 9.36
C LEU A 59 0.61 9.54 9.01
N ARG A 60 1.37 8.60 9.61
CA ARG A 60 1.13 7.16 9.47
C ARG A 60 -0.29 6.83 9.94
N GLY A 61 -1.07 6.14 9.12
CA GLY A 61 -2.49 5.84 9.37
C GLY A 61 -3.48 6.91 8.88
N LYS A 62 -3.02 8.11 8.50
CA LYS A 62 -3.83 9.09 7.74
C LYS A 62 -3.61 8.98 6.24
N ILE A 63 -2.45 8.46 5.88
CA ILE A 63 -2.02 8.17 4.52
C ILE A 63 -1.96 6.66 4.42
N TRP A 64 -2.48 6.09 3.32
CA TRP A 64 -2.47 4.65 3.08
C TRP A 64 -2.44 4.35 1.59
N TYR A 65 -1.54 3.50 1.13
CA TYR A 65 -1.48 3.03 -0.24
C TYR A 65 -2.29 1.75 -0.38
N SER A 66 -3.22 1.73 -1.32
CA SER A 66 -4.09 0.58 -1.59
C SER A 66 -4.02 0.14 -3.05
N PRO A 67 -4.09 -1.17 -3.34
CA PRO A 67 -4.33 -1.63 -4.71
C PRO A 67 -5.73 -1.21 -5.19
N PRO A 68 -6.00 -1.23 -6.51
CA PRO A 68 -7.32 -0.99 -7.07
C PRO A 68 -8.36 -1.99 -6.56
N LEU A 69 -9.60 -1.52 -6.33
CA LEU A 69 -10.71 -2.35 -5.81
C LEU A 69 -11.06 -3.57 -6.70
N LYS A 70 -10.83 -3.48 -8.01
CA LYS A 70 -11.09 -4.55 -8.99
C LYS A 70 -9.89 -5.45 -9.24
N THR A 71 -8.87 -5.41 -8.39
CA THR A 71 -7.76 -6.34 -8.51
C THR A 71 -8.25 -7.71 -8.10
N ASN A 72 -8.73 -8.51 -9.05
CA ASN A 72 -8.98 -9.94 -8.86
C ASN A 72 -7.63 -10.58 -8.54
N LEU A 73 -7.29 -10.64 -7.25
CA LEU A 73 -6.16 -11.39 -6.71
C LEU A 73 -6.44 -12.89 -6.65
N GLU A 74 -7.30 -13.37 -7.54
CA GLU A 74 -7.42 -14.79 -7.84
C GLU A 74 -6.16 -15.23 -8.59
N LEU A 75 -5.08 -15.46 -7.83
CA LEU A 75 -3.96 -16.41 -8.01
C LEU A 75 -3.47 -16.74 -9.45
N ASN A 76 -3.62 -15.83 -10.40
CA ASN A 76 -2.91 -15.77 -11.67
C ASN A 76 -2.30 -14.36 -11.75
N LEU A 77 -1.36 -14.07 -10.85
CA LEU A 77 -0.72 -12.76 -10.75
C LEU A 77 -0.12 -12.40 -12.12
N PRO A 78 -0.63 -11.37 -12.82
CA PRO A 78 0.03 -10.92 -14.03
C PRO A 78 1.42 -10.43 -13.63
N MET A 79 2.44 -10.69 -14.46
CA MET A 79 3.79 -10.13 -14.29
C MET A 79 3.82 -8.58 -14.30
N ASN A 80 2.67 -7.94 -14.48
CA ASN A 80 2.54 -6.49 -14.59
C ASN A 80 2.40 -5.86 -13.20
N PRO A 81 3.17 -4.80 -12.91
CA PRO A 81 3.02 -4.05 -11.66
C PRO A 81 1.58 -3.53 -11.46
N ILE A 82 1.10 -3.62 -10.23
CA ILE A 82 -0.16 -3.03 -9.78
C ILE A 82 0.13 -1.61 -9.31
N LEU A 83 -0.72 -0.65 -9.69
CA LEU A 83 -0.60 0.74 -9.22
C LEU A 83 -1.34 0.92 -7.90
N PHE A 84 -0.59 1.01 -6.81
CA PHE A 84 -1.13 1.38 -5.51
C PHE A 84 -1.32 2.88 -5.46
N SER A 85 -2.52 3.33 -5.11
CA SER A 85 -2.84 4.76 -5.02
C SER A 85 -2.92 5.19 -3.57
N ILE A 86 -2.47 6.42 -3.31
CA ILE A 86 -2.61 7.04 -2.00
C ILE A 86 -4.09 7.28 -1.67
N LEU A 87 -4.50 6.82 -0.50
CA LEU A 87 -5.77 7.11 0.16
C LEU A 87 -5.43 8.03 1.33
N THR A 88 -6.01 9.23 1.32
CA THR A 88 -5.99 10.12 2.47
C THR A 88 -7.28 9.90 3.24
N PHE A 89 -7.18 9.39 4.46
CA PHE A 89 -8.33 9.39 5.34
C PHE A 89 -8.60 10.83 5.77
N PRO A 90 -9.83 11.35 5.60
CA PRO A 90 -10.16 12.66 6.14
C PRO A 90 -9.86 12.66 7.64
N LYS A 91 -9.42 13.81 8.18
CA LYS A 91 -9.38 13.99 9.64
C LYS A 91 -10.75 13.56 10.18
N ALA A 92 -10.76 12.64 11.13
CA ALA A 92 -11.95 12.37 11.94
C ALA A 92 -12.30 13.61 12.76
N ASN A 93 -12.90 14.60 12.10
CA ASN A 93 -13.66 15.69 12.68
C ASN A 93 -15.06 15.54 12.09
N SER A 94 -15.79 14.52 12.56
CA SER A 94 -17.23 14.49 12.44
C SER A 94 -17.79 15.60 13.34
N ASN A 95 -17.91 16.81 12.81
CA ASN A 95 -19.02 17.66 13.23
C ASN A 95 -20.27 16.99 12.66
N LEU A 96 -21.00 16.34 13.56
CA LEU A 96 -22.22 15.57 13.32
C LEU A 96 -23.44 16.48 13.03
N ASN A 97 -23.25 17.58 12.27
CA ASN A 97 -24.31 18.57 12.04
C ASN A 97 -24.52 18.98 10.57
N ASP A 98 -23.79 18.43 9.60
CA ASP A 98 -24.02 18.75 8.18
C ASP A 98 -24.47 17.53 7.38
N VAL A 99 -25.67 17.04 7.67
CA VAL A 99 -26.53 16.36 6.69
C VAL A 99 -27.95 16.85 6.93
N LEU A 100 -28.53 17.44 5.87
CA LEU A 100 -29.91 17.87 5.74
C LEU A 100 -30.93 16.80 6.16
#